data_AF-A0A8T5FUM7-F1
#
_entry.id   AF-A0A8T5FUM7-F1
#
_cell.length_a   1.000
_cell.length_b   1.000
_cell.length_c   1.000
_cell.angle_alpha   90.00
_cell.angle_beta   90.00
_cell.angle_gamma   90.00
#
_symmetry.space_group_name_H-M   'P 1'
#
loop_
_entity.id
_entity.type
_entity.pdbx_description
1 polymer ?
#
loop_
_entity_poly.entity_id
_entity_poly.type
_entity_poly.pdbx_seq_one_letter_code
_entity_poly.pdbx_strand_id
1 'polypeptide(L)'
;MQYKKFTLDKFQVDAIDSIEKGNSVVVSASTGTGKTLIADYIIDKYIKKNRRIIYTAPIKALSSQKYRDFKEEYGEDKIGLMTGDIVINPQAPIIVMTTEIYRNMLITKDPCIDYISYVIFDEIHFINDIERGTIWEESIIFSPPHIRFLCLSATIPNKVEFADWICKIKNHTVDVVENVKRAVPLNHSIYDPEKGLTDINLLIKEKKRRKKKYGRTDEDQLVHIDLIDILFEKKLLPAIYFNFSRKQCEYKAKELSKNIDFLNSNEKKEVIGKINEIVPNNLKVLKSFSLLKKTLTKGIGFHHAGIVPKFKELVEILFGNGLVKVLYATETFAVGINMPAKTVCFASLLKYDGVNTRYLNSKEYFQLAGRAGRRGIDKIGNAIAVIDNNNLDLERIKKFTTRDIDPIISQFKLSINTVLNLVYYHKEDEIKTILKNNFDYYLKQKSNKKTNIINSYNNRLKLLKKLEFIDQDNILTNKGIFARHIYSNEILIGEIFNSQNINNLNEKELLVLIGLIVYEPKRSNRFKISRKYKNHLIVFNKLKSNNYFFKNCNQTHLAYMDFIIRNWINNYNISELLNHCNLQEGDIIRLFRQIIDVMRQIKKANVDQNLQNKLTKAIEIINQDIIKVEF
;
A
#
# COMPACT_ATOMS: atom_id res chain seq x y z
N MET A 1 -8.20 -34.01 4.09
CA MET A 1 -8.44 -33.41 5.41
C MET A 1 -9.69 -32.54 5.34
N GLN A 2 -10.60 -32.61 6.32
CA GLN A 2 -11.75 -31.71 6.44
C GLN A 2 -11.41 -30.56 7.39
N TYR A 3 -11.71 -29.32 7.00
CA TYR A 3 -11.49 -28.14 7.84
C TYR A 3 -12.47 -27.02 7.48
N LYS A 4 -13.13 -26.42 8.49
CA LYS A 4 -14.16 -25.37 8.32
C LYS A 4 -15.19 -25.66 7.21
N LYS A 5 -15.71 -26.90 7.18
CA LYS A 5 -16.68 -27.41 6.16
C LYS A 5 -16.12 -27.56 4.74
N PHE A 6 -14.81 -27.38 4.53
CA PHE A 6 -14.14 -27.58 3.25
C PHE A 6 -13.28 -28.84 3.27
N THR A 7 -13.23 -29.51 2.11
CA THR A 7 -12.20 -30.50 1.84
C THR A 7 -10.96 -29.75 1.36
N LEU A 8 -9.87 -29.86 2.10
CA LEU A 8 -8.63 -29.14 1.77
C LEU A 8 -7.94 -29.74 0.54
N ASP A 9 -7.42 -28.86 -0.32
CA ASP A 9 -6.57 -29.22 -1.46
C ASP A 9 -5.24 -29.78 -0.94
N LYS A 10 -4.58 -30.62 -1.76
CA LYS A 10 -3.30 -31.26 -1.40
C LYS A 10 -2.26 -30.25 -0.87
N PHE A 11 -2.07 -29.13 -1.57
CA PHE A 11 -1.09 -28.12 -1.14
C PHE A 11 -1.43 -27.49 0.22
N GLN A 12 -2.71 -27.39 0.58
CA GLN A 12 -3.12 -26.88 1.90
C GLN A 12 -2.79 -27.91 2.99
N VAL A 13 -3.01 -29.20 2.70
CA VAL A 13 -2.63 -30.30 3.60
C VAL A 13 -1.12 -30.36 3.79
N ASP A 14 -0.34 -30.32 2.70
CA ASP A 14 1.12 -30.34 2.75
C ASP A 14 1.68 -29.18 3.60
N ALA A 15 1.09 -27.98 3.48
CA ALA A 15 1.45 -26.83 4.30
C ALA A 15 1.10 -27.04 5.79
N ILE A 16 -0.09 -27.57 6.08
CA ILE A 16 -0.52 -27.86 7.46
C ILE A 16 0.37 -28.93 8.11
N ASP A 17 0.72 -29.99 7.39
CA ASP A 17 1.60 -31.05 7.90
C ASP A 17 3.00 -30.51 8.27
N SER A 18 3.50 -29.53 7.51
CA SER A 18 4.73 -28.81 7.84
C SER A 18 4.59 -27.93 9.09
N ILE A 19 3.46 -27.21 9.21
CA ILE A 19 3.13 -26.41 10.41
C ILE A 19 2.99 -27.30 11.66
N GLU A 20 2.48 -28.52 11.52
CA GLU A 20 2.40 -29.50 12.61
C GLU A 20 3.77 -29.94 13.11
N LYS A 21 4.77 -30.01 12.22
CA LYS A 21 6.16 -30.27 12.59
C LYS A 21 6.87 -29.06 13.21
N GLY A 22 6.20 -27.90 13.30
CA GLY A 22 6.76 -26.67 13.85
C GLY A 22 7.72 -25.94 12.89
N ASN A 23 7.61 -26.22 11.59
CA ASN A 23 8.40 -25.58 10.55
C ASN A 23 7.78 -24.24 10.12
N SER A 24 8.57 -23.41 9.44
CA SER A 24 8.02 -22.32 8.63
C SER A 24 7.62 -22.83 7.25
N VAL A 25 6.72 -22.10 6.57
CA VAL A 25 6.23 -22.48 5.24
C VAL A 25 6.20 -21.30 4.29
N VAL A 26 6.74 -21.48 3.09
CA VAL A 26 6.56 -20.59 1.94
C VAL A 26 5.55 -21.21 1.00
N VAL A 27 4.37 -20.60 0.90
CA VAL A 27 3.28 -21.03 0.02
C VAL A 27 3.25 -20.15 -1.23
N SER A 28 3.66 -20.73 -2.36
CA SER A 28 3.59 -20.12 -3.69
C SER A 28 2.40 -20.71 -4.45
N ALA A 29 1.22 -20.09 -4.31
CA ALA A 29 -0.01 -20.57 -4.92
C ALA A 29 -0.79 -19.43 -5.59
N SER A 30 -1.35 -19.70 -6.78
CA SER A 30 -2.14 -18.72 -7.55
C SER A 30 -3.19 -17.97 -6.70
N THR A 31 -3.55 -16.74 -7.08
CA THR A 31 -4.66 -16.02 -6.43
C THR A 31 -5.97 -16.80 -6.53
N GLY A 32 -6.83 -16.69 -5.51
CA GLY A 32 -8.12 -17.39 -5.46
C GLY A 32 -8.06 -18.89 -5.12
N THR A 33 -6.90 -19.47 -4.84
CA THR A 33 -6.74 -20.90 -4.48
C THR A 33 -7.08 -21.23 -3.03
N GLY A 34 -7.40 -20.25 -2.18
CA GLY A 34 -7.80 -20.49 -0.78
C GLY A 34 -6.62 -20.57 0.20
N LYS A 35 -5.52 -19.84 -0.07
CA LYS A 35 -4.35 -19.74 0.82
C LYS A 35 -4.71 -19.36 2.26
N THR A 36 -5.74 -18.54 2.45
CA THR A 36 -6.20 -18.05 3.76
C THR A 36 -6.58 -19.18 4.71
N LEU A 37 -7.06 -20.33 4.22
CA LEU A 37 -7.38 -21.48 5.09
C LEU A 37 -6.17 -22.01 5.86
N ILE A 38 -4.95 -21.82 5.35
CA ILE A 38 -3.71 -22.20 6.04
C ILE A 38 -3.42 -21.23 7.19
N ALA A 39 -3.67 -19.93 6.98
CA ALA A 39 -3.55 -18.91 8.03
C ALA A 39 -4.58 -19.15 9.14
N ASP A 40 -5.83 -19.45 8.77
CA ASP A 40 -6.90 -19.78 9.71
C ASP A 40 -6.52 -20.97 10.60
N TYR A 41 -5.90 -22.00 10.03
CA TYR A 41 -5.46 -23.17 10.77
C TYR A 41 -4.42 -22.83 11.85
N ILE A 42 -3.44 -22.00 11.51
CA ILE A 42 -2.44 -21.50 12.48
C ILE A 42 -3.13 -20.71 13.60
N ILE A 43 -4.06 -19.84 13.25
CA ILE A 43 -4.82 -19.04 14.23
C ILE A 43 -5.55 -19.96 15.20
N ASP A 44 -6.34 -20.92 14.70
CA ASP A 44 -7.07 -21.90 15.51
C ASP A 44 -6.16 -22.76 16.41
N LYS A 45 -5.00 -23.16 15.89
CA LYS A 45 -4.01 -23.97 16.62
C LYS A 45 -3.41 -23.24 17.81
N TYR A 46 -2.99 -21.99 17.62
CA TYR A 46 -2.21 -21.27 18.62
C TYR A 46 -3.04 -20.47 19.62
N ILE A 47 -4.27 -20.06 19.26
CA ILE A 47 -5.22 -19.50 20.23
C ILE A 47 -5.49 -20.50 21.35
N LYS A 48 -5.69 -21.78 21.02
CA LYS A 48 -5.92 -22.86 22.01
C LYS A 48 -4.72 -23.07 22.95
N LYS A 49 -3.53 -22.58 22.58
CA LYS A 49 -2.29 -22.69 23.38
C LYS A 49 -1.96 -21.40 24.13
N ASN A 50 -2.89 -20.44 24.23
CA ASN A 50 -2.67 -19.12 24.82
C ASN A 50 -1.45 -18.39 24.22
N ARG A 51 -1.18 -18.61 22.94
CA ARG A 51 -0.12 -17.92 22.18
C ARG A 51 -0.72 -16.88 21.26
N ARG A 52 0.03 -15.81 21.02
CA ARG A 52 -0.39 -14.73 20.11
C ARG A 52 0.08 -14.99 18.69
N ILE A 53 -0.72 -14.52 17.73
CA ILE A 53 -0.45 -14.61 16.30
C ILE A 53 -0.55 -13.23 15.68
N ILE A 54 0.42 -12.92 14.81
CA ILE A 54 0.41 -11.70 14.02
C ILE A 54 0.07 -12.06 12.58
N TYR A 55 -0.95 -11.41 12.03
CA TYR A 55 -1.24 -11.39 10.61
C TYR A 55 -0.77 -10.06 10.03
N THR A 56 0.27 -10.10 9.19
CA THR A 56 0.76 -8.92 8.49
C THR A 56 0.17 -8.84 7.09
N ALA A 57 -0.25 -7.64 6.71
CA ALA A 57 -0.69 -7.33 5.35
C ALA A 57 0.10 -6.14 4.77
N PRO A 58 0.42 -6.15 3.45
CA PRO A 58 1.21 -5.11 2.81
C PRO A 58 0.57 -3.72 2.80
N ILE A 59 -0.73 -3.60 3.05
CA ILE A 59 -1.42 -2.31 3.01
C ILE A 59 -2.48 -2.21 4.10
N LYS A 60 -2.80 -0.98 4.48
CA LYS A 60 -3.83 -0.68 5.47
C LYS A 60 -5.20 -1.22 5.08
N ALA A 61 -5.60 -1.07 3.81
CA ALA A 61 -6.91 -1.53 3.35
C ALA A 61 -7.10 -3.05 3.53
N LEU A 62 -6.08 -3.84 3.21
CA LEU A 62 -6.08 -5.29 3.41
C LEU A 62 -6.05 -5.66 4.90
N SER A 63 -5.31 -4.88 5.71
CA SER A 63 -5.33 -5.05 7.17
C SER A 63 -6.75 -4.82 7.73
N SER A 64 -7.42 -3.75 7.29
CA SER A 64 -8.80 -3.45 7.68
C SER A 64 -9.80 -4.50 7.19
N GLN A 65 -9.63 -5.02 5.97
CA GLN A 65 -10.45 -6.11 5.46
C GLN A 65 -10.27 -7.37 6.32
N LYS A 66 -9.02 -7.79 6.55
CA LYS A 66 -8.73 -8.98 7.35
C LYS A 66 -9.19 -8.86 8.79
N TYR A 67 -9.10 -7.67 9.38
CA TYR A 67 -9.70 -7.39 10.68
C TYR A 67 -11.21 -7.65 10.68
N ARG A 68 -11.96 -7.19 9.66
CA ARG A 68 -13.40 -7.47 9.57
C ARG A 68 -13.69 -8.95 9.38
N ASP A 69 -13.01 -9.60 8.44
CA ASP A 69 -13.13 -11.04 8.18
C ASP A 69 -12.94 -11.84 9.50
N PHE A 70 -11.88 -11.53 10.25
CA PHE A 70 -11.56 -12.21 11.50
C PHE A 70 -12.43 -11.76 12.68
N LYS A 71 -12.94 -10.53 12.69
CA LYS A 71 -13.90 -10.06 13.70
C LYS A 71 -15.21 -10.83 13.60
N GLU A 72 -15.71 -11.05 12.37
CA GLU A 72 -16.90 -11.86 12.12
C GLU A 72 -16.69 -13.32 12.53
N GLU A 73 -15.49 -13.86 12.32
CA GLU A 73 -15.21 -15.27 12.57
C GLU A 73 -14.85 -15.59 14.04
N TYR A 74 -13.98 -14.80 14.66
CA TYR A 74 -13.42 -15.09 16.00
C TYR A 74 -14.04 -14.23 17.12
N GLY A 75 -14.77 -13.17 16.78
CA GLY A 75 -15.33 -12.20 17.72
C GLY A 75 -14.40 -11.04 18.03
N GLU A 76 -14.98 -9.90 18.42
CA GLU A 76 -14.28 -8.62 18.64
C GLU A 76 -13.23 -8.67 19.75
N ASP A 77 -13.49 -9.40 20.83
CA ASP A 77 -12.58 -9.47 21.99
C ASP A 77 -11.25 -10.16 21.66
N LYS A 78 -11.23 -11.00 20.62
CA LYS A 78 -10.07 -11.83 20.25
C LYS A 78 -9.22 -11.24 19.14
N ILE A 79 -9.65 -10.14 18.53
CA ILE A 79 -9.00 -9.56 17.35
C ILE A 79 -8.57 -8.11 17.62
N GLY A 80 -7.34 -7.80 17.24
CA GLY A 80 -6.76 -6.46 17.27
C GLY A 80 -6.41 -5.99 15.87
N LEU A 81 -6.36 -4.66 15.70
CA LEU A 81 -5.86 -4.00 14.49
C LEU A 81 -4.81 -2.97 14.88
N MET A 82 -3.62 -3.05 14.28
CA MET A 82 -2.57 -2.06 14.44
C MET A 82 -2.07 -1.56 13.08
N THR A 83 -2.39 -0.32 12.76
CA THR A 83 -1.83 0.43 11.62
C THR A 83 -1.16 1.70 12.15
N GLY A 84 -0.43 2.45 11.30
CA GLY A 84 0.23 3.69 11.74
C GLY A 84 -0.73 4.75 12.30
N ASP A 85 -2.00 4.72 11.90
CA ASP A 85 -3.03 5.68 12.30
C ASP A 85 -4.06 5.13 13.31
N ILE A 86 -4.19 3.81 13.44
CA ILE A 86 -5.31 3.17 14.16
C ILE A 86 -4.78 2.03 15.00
N VAL A 87 -5.18 1.99 16.26
CA VAL A 87 -4.86 0.92 17.20
C VAL A 87 -6.14 0.50 17.88
N ILE A 88 -6.55 -0.75 17.69
CA ILE A 88 -7.75 -1.36 18.27
C ILE A 88 -7.31 -2.66 18.94
N ASN A 89 -7.73 -2.86 20.20
CA ASN A 89 -7.46 -4.06 21.00
C ASN A 89 -6.03 -4.62 20.82
N PRO A 90 -4.97 -3.84 21.15
CA PRO A 90 -3.58 -4.23 20.87
C PRO A 90 -3.09 -5.42 21.70
N GLN A 91 -3.87 -5.86 22.70
CA GLN A 91 -3.56 -7.01 23.54
C GLN A 91 -4.30 -8.29 23.11
N ALA A 92 -5.04 -8.24 22.00
CA ALA A 92 -5.74 -9.38 21.44
C ALA A 92 -4.80 -10.56 21.13
N PRO A 93 -5.29 -11.80 21.22
CA PRO A 93 -4.53 -12.98 20.81
C PRO A 93 -4.24 -13.02 19.30
N ILE A 94 -5.12 -12.45 18.47
CA ILE A 94 -4.92 -12.28 17.03
C ILE A 94 -4.72 -10.80 16.77
N ILE A 95 -3.60 -10.42 16.16
CA ILE A 95 -3.36 -9.02 15.80
C ILE A 95 -3.13 -8.92 14.29
N VAL A 96 -4.03 -8.21 13.61
CA VAL A 96 -3.83 -7.82 12.21
C VAL A 96 -3.07 -6.50 12.18
N MET A 97 -2.01 -6.41 11.40
CA MET A 97 -1.22 -5.18 11.29
C MET A 97 -0.59 -5.01 9.93
N THR A 98 -0.09 -3.81 9.62
CA THR A 98 0.80 -3.64 8.47
C THR A 98 2.19 -4.17 8.80
N THR A 99 2.93 -4.62 7.77
CA THR A 99 4.31 -5.12 7.95
C THR A 99 5.23 -4.07 8.60
N GLU A 100 4.99 -2.78 8.35
CA GLU A 100 5.72 -1.68 9.02
C GLU A 100 5.60 -1.72 10.54
N ILE A 101 4.39 -1.95 11.05
CA ILE A 101 4.16 -1.97 12.50
C ILE A 101 4.89 -3.15 13.11
N TYR A 102 4.84 -4.33 12.47
CA TYR A 102 5.60 -5.49 12.91
C TYR A 102 7.11 -5.23 12.94
N ARG A 103 7.67 -4.69 11.84
CA ARG A 103 9.07 -4.29 11.75
C ARG A 103 9.47 -3.30 12.85
N ASN A 104 8.61 -2.33 13.13
CA ASN A 104 8.86 -1.32 14.16
C ASN A 104 8.89 -1.94 15.56
N MET A 105 7.98 -2.88 15.85
CA MET A 105 8.00 -3.63 17.12
C MET A 105 9.30 -4.42 17.29
N LEU A 106 9.77 -5.09 16.23
CA LEU A 106 11.02 -5.85 16.26
C LEU A 106 12.24 -4.97 16.53
N ILE A 107 12.40 -3.89 15.78
CA ILE A 107 13.58 -3.02 15.86
C ILE A 107 13.62 -2.23 17.17
N THR A 108 12.47 -1.97 17.79
CA THR A 108 12.39 -1.33 19.10
C THR A 108 12.40 -2.32 20.28
N LYS A 109 12.45 -3.64 20.01
CA LYS A 109 12.35 -4.73 20.99
C LYS A 109 11.08 -4.66 21.85
N ASP A 110 9.93 -4.51 21.21
CA ASP A 110 8.63 -4.49 21.88
C ASP A 110 8.38 -5.82 22.64
N PRO A 111 8.07 -5.79 23.95
CA PRO A 111 7.88 -7.00 24.77
C PRO A 111 6.76 -7.94 24.26
N CYS A 112 5.81 -7.43 23.47
CA CYS A 112 4.76 -8.26 22.89
C CYS A 112 5.31 -9.36 21.98
N ILE A 113 6.49 -9.14 21.37
CA ILE A 113 7.14 -10.08 20.45
C ILE A 113 7.46 -11.43 21.11
N ASP A 114 7.79 -11.45 22.40
CA ASP A 114 8.18 -12.69 23.12
C ASP A 114 7.04 -13.70 23.26
N TYR A 115 5.80 -13.25 23.08
CA TYR A 115 4.59 -14.08 23.17
C TYR A 115 4.08 -14.55 21.80
N ILE A 116 4.71 -14.12 20.71
CA ILE A 116 4.33 -14.48 19.34
C ILE A 116 4.93 -15.83 18.97
N SER A 117 4.11 -16.76 18.49
CA SER A 117 4.61 -18.06 17.99
C SER A 117 4.72 -18.11 16.47
N TYR A 118 3.85 -17.38 15.79
CA TYR A 118 3.75 -17.43 14.34
C TYR A 118 3.42 -16.05 13.77
N VAL A 119 4.05 -15.73 12.64
CA VAL A 119 3.76 -14.52 11.87
C VAL A 119 3.37 -14.92 10.46
N ILE A 120 2.19 -14.45 10.05
CA ILE A 120 1.67 -14.65 8.70
C ILE A 120 2.05 -13.43 7.87
N PHE A 121 2.86 -13.64 6.84
CA PHE A 121 3.15 -12.63 5.82
C PHE A 121 2.24 -12.85 4.63
N ASP A 122 1.15 -12.10 4.57
CA ASP A 122 0.29 -12.08 3.40
C ASP A 122 0.93 -11.29 2.26
N GLU A 123 0.75 -11.78 1.03
CA GLU A 123 1.32 -11.23 -0.19
C GLU A 123 2.83 -10.91 -0.07
N ILE A 124 3.64 -11.88 0.39
CA ILE A 124 5.09 -11.70 0.63
C ILE A 124 5.87 -11.20 -0.61
N HIS A 125 5.35 -11.37 -1.83
CA HIS A 125 5.95 -10.81 -3.04
C HIS A 125 6.07 -9.28 -3.03
N PHE A 126 5.37 -8.56 -2.14
CA PHE A 126 5.59 -7.13 -1.89
C PHE A 126 6.99 -6.79 -1.38
N ILE A 127 7.79 -7.78 -0.98
CA ILE A 127 9.23 -7.63 -0.75
C ILE A 127 9.98 -7.04 -1.97
N ASN A 128 9.42 -7.15 -3.19
CA ASN A 128 9.98 -6.55 -4.39
C ASN A 128 9.70 -5.06 -4.55
N ASP A 129 8.84 -4.48 -3.71
CA ASP A 129 8.50 -3.07 -3.77
C ASP A 129 9.76 -2.21 -3.56
N ILE A 130 10.04 -1.30 -4.50
CA ILE A 130 11.29 -0.54 -4.54
C ILE A 130 11.42 0.41 -3.34
N GLU A 131 10.30 0.87 -2.79
CA GLU A 131 10.25 1.82 -1.68
C GLU A 131 10.12 1.10 -0.34
N ARG A 132 9.28 0.07 -0.28
CA ARG A 132 8.85 -0.59 0.96
C ARG A 132 9.41 -1.99 1.16
N GLY A 133 9.96 -2.62 0.14
CA GLY A 133 10.40 -4.03 0.17
C GLY A 133 11.41 -4.35 1.28
N THR A 134 12.24 -3.37 1.66
CA THR A 134 13.18 -3.48 2.78
C THR A 134 12.50 -3.85 4.10
N ILE A 135 11.24 -3.47 4.31
CA ILE A 135 10.50 -3.71 5.55
C ILE A 135 10.26 -5.20 5.77
N TRP A 136 10.02 -5.98 4.70
CA TRP A 136 9.84 -7.42 4.80
C TRP A 136 11.15 -8.14 5.13
N GLU A 137 12.24 -7.74 4.47
CA GLU A 137 13.57 -8.28 4.78
C GLU A 137 13.95 -7.98 6.23
N GLU A 138 13.80 -6.73 6.68
CA GLU A 138 14.06 -6.35 8.07
C GLU A 138 13.14 -7.12 9.04
N SER A 139 11.85 -7.27 8.74
CA SER A 139 10.92 -8.03 9.58
C SER A 139 11.38 -9.47 9.77
N ILE A 140 11.77 -10.14 8.69
CA ILE A 140 12.31 -11.49 8.78
C ILE A 140 13.61 -11.44 9.56
N ILE A 141 14.61 -10.65 9.18
CA ILE A 141 15.94 -10.61 9.81
C ILE A 141 15.88 -10.33 11.32
N PHE A 142 15.05 -9.39 11.77
CA PHE A 142 14.97 -9.01 13.18
C PHE A 142 14.04 -9.89 14.03
N SER A 143 13.22 -10.76 13.42
CA SER A 143 12.39 -11.72 14.17
C SER A 143 13.22 -12.63 15.08
N PRO A 144 12.83 -12.84 16.35
CA PRO A 144 13.51 -13.80 17.21
C PRO A 144 13.49 -15.25 16.67
N PRO A 145 14.46 -16.11 17.04
CA PRO A 145 14.56 -17.48 16.53
C PRO A 145 13.38 -18.40 16.87
N HIS A 146 12.58 -18.06 17.88
CA HIS A 146 11.41 -18.87 18.28
C HIS A 146 10.20 -18.65 17.37
N ILE A 147 10.15 -17.55 16.61
CA ILE A 147 9.04 -17.22 15.72
C ILE A 147 9.11 -18.09 14.45
N ARG A 148 7.95 -18.59 14.01
CA ARG A 148 7.78 -19.26 12.72
C ARG A 148 7.00 -18.38 11.74
N PHE A 149 7.12 -18.68 10.46
CA PHE A 149 6.58 -17.86 9.38
C PHE A 149 5.67 -18.65 8.46
N LEU A 150 4.55 -18.03 8.08
CA LEU A 150 3.74 -18.45 6.95
C LEU A 150 3.86 -17.35 5.91
N CYS A 151 4.65 -17.58 4.87
CA CYS A 151 4.77 -16.65 3.77
C CYS A 151 3.77 -17.03 2.68
N LEU A 152 2.70 -16.25 2.53
CA LEU A 152 1.69 -16.46 1.51
C LEU A 152 1.97 -15.56 0.30
N SER A 153 1.95 -16.14 -0.89
CA SER A 153 2.08 -15.37 -2.12
C SER A 153 1.29 -15.96 -3.26
N ALA A 154 1.15 -15.19 -4.33
CA ALA A 154 0.99 -15.72 -5.68
C ALA A 154 2.22 -16.56 -6.10
N THR A 155 2.51 -16.63 -7.39
CA THR A 155 3.68 -17.32 -7.91
C THR A 155 4.98 -16.64 -7.47
N ILE A 156 5.94 -17.41 -6.94
CA ILE A 156 7.30 -16.96 -6.65
C ILE A 156 8.28 -17.84 -7.44
N PRO A 157 8.91 -17.32 -8.51
CA PRO A 157 9.84 -18.11 -9.32
C PRO A 157 11.01 -18.71 -8.52
N ASN A 158 11.65 -17.92 -7.66
CA ASN A 158 12.82 -18.29 -6.83
C ASN A 158 12.44 -18.64 -5.38
N LYS A 159 11.30 -19.32 -5.19
CA LYS A 159 10.76 -19.68 -3.88
C LYS A 159 11.71 -20.55 -3.04
N VAL A 160 12.50 -21.39 -3.70
CA VAL A 160 13.48 -22.27 -3.05
C VAL A 160 14.64 -21.45 -2.51
N GLU A 161 15.21 -20.52 -3.29
CA GLU A 161 16.26 -19.62 -2.77
C GLU A 161 15.74 -18.74 -1.63
N PHE A 162 14.49 -18.28 -1.71
CA PHE A 162 13.87 -17.49 -0.67
C PHE A 162 13.70 -18.29 0.64
N ALA A 163 13.21 -19.52 0.57
CA ALA A 163 13.08 -20.39 1.74
C ALA A 163 14.44 -20.78 2.34
N ASP A 164 15.44 -21.12 1.51
CA ASP A 164 16.80 -21.44 1.97
C ASP A 164 17.47 -20.24 2.64
N TRP A 165 17.23 -19.02 2.16
CA TRP A 165 17.70 -17.81 2.83
C TRP A 165 17.15 -17.69 4.25
N ILE A 166 15.83 -17.83 4.43
CA ILE A 166 15.19 -17.79 5.75
C ILE A 166 15.75 -18.89 6.66
N CYS A 167 15.87 -20.11 6.13
CA CYS A 167 16.42 -21.26 6.84
C CYS A 167 17.82 -20.96 7.40
N LYS A 168 18.72 -20.40 6.58
CA LYS A 168 20.08 -20.07 6.99
C LYS A 168 20.15 -18.97 8.05
N ILE A 169 19.40 -17.90 7.89
CA ILE A 169 19.52 -16.75 8.81
C ILE A 169 18.80 -16.99 10.14
N LYS A 170 17.86 -17.93 10.17
CA LYS A 170 17.08 -18.23 11.39
C LYS A 170 17.39 -19.56 12.05
N ASN A 171 18.09 -20.45 11.37
CA ASN A 171 18.45 -21.77 11.88
C ASN A 171 17.21 -22.61 12.26
N HIS A 172 16.17 -22.60 11.41
CA HIS A 172 15.04 -23.54 11.49
C HIS A 172 14.53 -23.88 10.10
N THR A 173 13.85 -25.02 9.99
CA THR A 173 13.32 -25.54 8.74
C THR A 173 12.26 -24.62 8.13
N VAL A 174 12.35 -24.44 6.81
CA VAL A 174 11.40 -23.69 5.99
C VAL A 174 11.01 -24.55 4.79
N ASP A 175 9.79 -25.07 4.78
CA ASP A 175 9.29 -25.89 3.68
C ASP A 175 8.67 -25.03 2.58
N VAL A 176 8.80 -25.48 1.33
CA VAL A 176 8.21 -24.82 0.16
C VAL A 176 7.02 -25.63 -0.33
N VAL A 177 5.87 -25.00 -0.42
CA VAL A 177 4.64 -25.59 -0.95
C VAL A 177 4.19 -24.79 -2.17
N GLU A 178 3.89 -25.50 -3.26
CA GLU A 178 3.53 -24.88 -4.54
C GLU A 178 2.19 -25.38 -5.06
N ASN A 179 1.42 -24.44 -5.62
CA ASN A 179 0.28 -24.75 -6.47
C ASN A 179 0.19 -23.78 -7.66
N VAL A 180 0.67 -24.23 -8.82
CA VAL A 180 0.75 -23.42 -10.04
C VAL A 180 -0.63 -23.26 -10.71
N LYS A 181 -1.54 -24.23 -10.55
CA LYS A 181 -2.83 -24.20 -11.26
C LYS A 181 -3.77 -23.17 -10.64
N ARG A 182 -4.22 -22.20 -11.45
CA ARG A 182 -5.28 -21.27 -11.08
C ARG A 182 -6.62 -22.04 -11.00
N ALA A 183 -7.45 -21.69 -10.01
CA ALA A 183 -8.81 -22.22 -9.91
C ALA A 183 -9.67 -21.81 -11.13
N VAL A 184 -9.44 -20.59 -11.64
CA VAL A 184 -10.04 -20.09 -12.88
C VAL A 184 -8.91 -19.66 -13.84
N PRO A 185 -8.75 -20.33 -14.99
CA PRO A 185 -7.72 -19.96 -15.98
C PRO A 185 -8.01 -18.59 -16.59
N LEU A 186 -6.94 -17.90 -17.01
CA LEU A 186 -7.03 -16.61 -17.68
C LEU A 186 -6.99 -16.79 -19.20
N ASN A 187 -7.89 -16.11 -19.89
CA ASN A 187 -7.81 -15.87 -21.32
C ASN A 187 -7.28 -14.45 -21.55
N HIS A 188 -6.16 -14.35 -22.25
CA HIS A 188 -5.50 -13.09 -22.54
C HIS A 188 -5.86 -12.66 -23.96
N SER A 189 -6.45 -11.48 -24.10
CA SER A 189 -6.80 -10.93 -25.40
C SER A 189 -6.48 -9.44 -25.43
N ILE A 190 -6.65 -8.84 -26.60
CA ILE A 190 -6.38 -7.43 -26.84
C ILE A 190 -7.54 -6.81 -27.61
N TYR A 191 -7.75 -5.52 -27.39
CA TYR A 191 -8.73 -4.73 -28.11
C TYR A 191 -7.99 -3.74 -29.01
N ASP A 192 -8.19 -3.90 -30.32
CA ASP A 192 -7.70 -2.99 -31.35
C ASP A 192 -8.92 -2.20 -31.88
N PRO A 193 -8.92 -0.86 -31.84
CA PRO A 193 -10.06 -0.07 -32.31
C PRO A 193 -10.51 -0.38 -33.75
N GLU A 194 -9.61 -0.81 -34.63
CA GLU A 194 -9.94 -1.16 -36.01
C GLU A 194 -10.50 -2.58 -36.16
N LYS A 195 -10.16 -3.50 -35.25
CA LYS A 195 -10.43 -4.95 -35.40
C LYS A 195 -11.32 -5.53 -34.32
N GLY A 196 -11.61 -4.77 -33.28
CA GLY A 196 -12.27 -5.26 -32.08
C GLY A 196 -11.38 -6.19 -31.25
N LEU A 197 -12.01 -7.19 -30.62
CA LEU A 197 -11.33 -8.18 -29.78
C LEU A 197 -10.53 -9.17 -30.63
N THR A 198 -9.22 -9.24 -30.39
CA THR A 198 -8.29 -10.14 -31.09
C THR A 198 -7.23 -10.71 -30.12
N ASP A 199 -6.33 -11.56 -30.63
CA ASP A 199 -5.21 -12.14 -29.88
C ASP A 199 -3.87 -11.53 -30.30
N ILE A 200 -2.91 -11.50 -29.37
CA ILE A 200 -1.59 -10.92 -29.59
C ILE A 200 -0.82 -11.63 -30.72
N ASN A 201 -0.99 -12.95 -30.87
CA ASN A 201 -0.29 -13.68 -31.92
C ASN A 201 -0.83 -13.33 -33.31
N LEU A 202 -2.13 -13.04 -33.43
CA LEU A 202 -2.74 -12.60 -34.68
C LEU A 202 -2.20 -11.22 -35.07
N LEU A 203 -2.16 -10.27 -34.13
CA LEU A 203 -1.57 -8.95 -34.41
C LEU A 203 -0.08 -9.02 -34.77
N ILE A 204 0.72 -9.86 -34.11
CA ILE A 204 2.15 -10.02 -34.44
C ILE A 204 2.32 -10.49 -35.90
N LYS A 205 1.51 -11.46 -36.35
CA LYS A 205 1.55 -11.97 -37.73
C LYS A 205 1.18 -10.88 -38.75
N GLU A 206 0.24 -10.01 -38.41
CA GLU A 206 -0.29 -8.98 -39.31
C GLU A 206 0.57 -7.71 -39.35
N LYS A 207 1.22 -7.32 -38.24
CA LYS A 207 2.10 -6.13 -38.18
C LYS A 207 3.32 -6.27 -39.10
N LYS A 208 3.75 -7.50 -39.39
CA LYS A 208 4.75 -7.81 -40.43
C LYS A 208 4.33 -7.40 -41.86
N ARG A 209 3.05 -7.04 -42.09
CA ARG A 209 2.48 -6.70 -43.41
C ARG A 209 2.08 -5.23 -43.60
N ARG A 210 2.12 -4.36 -42.57
CA ARG A 210 1.62 -2.97 -42.66
C ARG A 210 2.74 -1.92 -42.82
N LYS A 211 2.59 -1.00 -43.80
CA LYS A 211 3.32 0.29 -43.87
C LYS A 211 2.60 1.34 -42.99
N LYS A 212 3.39 2.18 -42.31
CA LYS A 212 2.93 3.27 -41.40
C LYS A 212 1.97 4.24 -42.09
N LYS A 213 0.84 4.58 -41.44
CA LYS A 213 0.11 5.83 -41.70
C LYS A 213 -0.48 6.45 -40.41
N TYR A 214 -0.20 7.75 -40.29
CA TYR A 214 -0.88 8.89 -39.67
C TYR A 214 -1.41 8.90 -38.22
N GLY A 215 -0.98 9.95 -37.49
CA GLY A 215 -1.80 11.09 -37.07
C GLY A 215 -2.94 10.85 -36.06
N ARG A 216 -2.76 11.32 -34.81
CA ARG A 216 -3.80 11.39 -33.78
C ARG A 216 -4.93 12.35 -34.18
N THR A 217 -6.18 11.90 -34.10
CA THR A 217 -7.40 12.72 -34.17
C THR A 217 -8.19 12.60 -32.86
N ASP A 218 -9.12 13.53 -32.62
CA ASP A 218 -9.97 13.61 -31.42
C ASP A 218 -10.93 12.40 -31.22
N GLU A 219 -10.98 11.45 -32.16
CA GLU A 219 -11.75 10.20 -32.10
C GLU A 219 -11.18 9.14 -31.12
N ASP A 220 -9.96 9.34 -30.60
CA ASP A 220 -9.33 8.48 -29.57
C ASP A 220 -10.09 8.43 -28.21
N GLN A 221 -11.17 9.22 -28.06
CA GLN A 221 -11.89 9.39 -26.79
C GLN A 221 -12.87 8.24 -26.49
N LEU A 222 -13.47 7.59 -27.49
CA LEU A 222 -14.58 6.63 -27.30
C LEU A 222 -14.19 5.15 -27.24
N VAL A 223 -12.91 4.80 -27.46
CA VAL A 223 -12.40 3.40 -27.50
C VAL A 223 -12.85 2.55 -26.30
N HIS A 224 -12.99 3.16 -25.12
CA HIS A 224 -13.40 2.42 -23.95
C HIS A 224 -14.88 2.05 -23.97
N ILE A 225 -15.74 2.85 -24.59
CA ILE A 225 -17.19 2.64 -24.61
C ILE A 225 -17.48 1.45 -25.51
N ASP A 226 -16.92 1.45 -26.72
CA ASP A 226 -17.04 0.35 -27.67
C ASP A 226 -16.63 -1.00 -27.07
N LEU A 227 -15.50 -1.02 -26.35
CA LEU A 227 -15.08 -2.22 -25.64
C LEU A 227 -16.11 -2.64 -24.58
N ILE A 228 -16.62 -1.70 -23.78
CA ILE A 228 -17.62 -2.01 -22.75
C ILE A 228 -18.93 -2.52 -23.38
N ASP A 229 -19.38 -1.96 -24.50
CA ASP A 229 -20.55 -2.43 -25.24
C ASP A 229 -20.36 -3.87 -25.71
N ILE A 230 -19.21 -4.20 -26.31
CA ILE A 230 -18.86 -5.57 -26.69
C ILE A 230 -18.88 -6.50 -25.48
N LEU A 231 -18.38 -6.06 -24.32
CA LEU A 231 -18.42 -6.88 -23.10
C LEU A 231 -19.84 -7.07 -22.58
N PHE A 232 -20.70 -6.05 -22.71
CA PHE A 232 -22.10 -6.14 -22.32
C PHE A 232 -22.84 -7.16 -23.21
N GLU A 233 -22.73 -7.02 -24.53
CA GLU A 233 -23.35 -7.93 -25.52
C GLU A 233 -22.89 -9.38 -25.33
N LYS A 234 -21.58 -9.59 -25.11
CA LYS A 234 -20.99 -10.92 -24.89
C LYS A 234 -21.19 -11.46 -23.46
N LYS A 235 -21.94 -10.77 -22.60
CA LYS A 235 -22.18 -11.13 -21.19
C LYS A 235 -20.89 -11.36 -20.41
N LEU A 236 -19.88 -10.52 -20.64
CA LEU A 236 -18.55 -10.56 -20.03
C LEU A 236 -18.40 -9.62 -18.81
N LEU A 237 -19.45 -8.91 -18.43
CA LEU A 237 -19.52 -8.13 -17.19
C LEU A 237 -19.77 -9.02 -15.94
N PRO A 238 -19.40 -8.59 -14.72
CA PRO A 238 -18.79 -7.30 -14.39
C PRO A 238 -17.33 -7.18 -14.83
N ALA A 239 -16.89 -5.96 -15.13
CA ALA A 239 -15.54 -5.65 -15.56
C ALA A 239 -14.83 -4.63 -14.66
N ILE A 240 -13.55 -4.86 -14.37
CA ILE A 240 -12.65 -3.85 -13.79
C ILE A 240 -11.80 -3.29 -14.93
N TYR A 241 -11.89 -1.98 -15.16
CA TYR A 241 -11.15 -1.26 -16.18
C TYR A 241 -10.00 -0.48 -15.54
N PHE A 242 -8.79 -1.03 -15.60
CA PHE A 242 -7.61 -0.40 -14.99
C PHE A 242 -7.10 0.78 -15.81
N ASN A 243 -6.97 1.93 -15.15
CA ASN A 243 -6.35 3.13 -15.70
C ASN A 243 -5.35 3.71 -14.70
N PHE A 244 -4.13 4.01 -15.13
CA PHE A 244 -3.05 4.50 -14.26
C PHE A 244 -3.15 6.00 -13.93
N SER A 245 -4.28 6.64 -14.25
CA SER A 245 -4.55 8.04 -13.92
C SER A 245 -5.89 8.19 -13.19
N ARG A 246 -5.83 8.84 -12.02
CA ARG A 246 -7.01 9.17 -11.19
C ARG A 246 -8.06 9.96 -11.97
N LYS A 247 -7.61 11.03 -12.64
CA LYS A 247 -8.44 11.89 -13.48
C LYS A 247 -9.12 11.11 -14.62
N GLN A 248 -8.40 10.15 -15.21
CA GLN A 248 -8.96 9.34 -16.30
C GLN A 248 -10.00 8.32 -15.80
N CYS A 249 -9.86 7.80 -14.58
CA CYS A 249 -10.89 6.95 -13.97
C CYS A 249 -12.22 7.72 -13.84
N GLU A 250 -12.17 8.92 -13.26
CA GLU A 250 -13.34 9.79 -13.08
C GLU A 250 -13.95 10.22 -14.44
N TYR A 251 -13.08 10.61 -15.39
CA TYR A 251 -13.51 11.06 -16.72
C TYR A 251 -14.23 9.95 -17.49
N LYS A 252 -13.63 8.76 -17.60
CA LYS A 252 -14.22 7.62 -18.34
C LYS A 252 -15.49 7.10 -17.66
N ALA A 253 -15.54 7.08 -16.32
CA ALA A 253 -16.76 6.74 -15.60
C ALA A 253 -17.90 7.73 -15.90
N LYS A 254 -17.59 9.04 -15.91
CA LYS A 254 -18.55 10.09 -16.28
C LYS A 254 -19.02 9.94 -17.71
N GLU A 255 -18.10 9.67 -18.63
CA GLU A 255 -18.36 9.51 -20.05
C GLU A 255 -19.26 8.29 -20.32
N LEU A 256 -18.92 7.12 -19.77
CA LEU A 256 -19.74 5.92 -19.87
C LEU A 256 -21.15 6.16 -19.30
N SER A 257 -21.25 6.86 -18.16
CA SER A 257 -22.53 7.16 -17.51
C SER A 257 -23.45 8.08 -18.32
N LYS A 258 -22.95 8.76 -19.36
CA LYS A 258 -23.81 9.52 -20.27
C LYS A 258 -24.46 8.62 -21.32
N ASN A 259 -23.81 7.52 -21.67
CA ASN A 259 -24.17 6.67 -22.80
C ASN A 259 -24.95 5.42 -22.37
N ILE A 260 -24.60 4.82 -21.22
CA ILE A 260 -25.15 3.53 -20.80
C ILE A 260 -25.70 3.60 -19.37
N ASP A 261 -26.79 2.86 -19.13
CA ASP A 261 -27.36 2.60 -17.82
C ASP A 261 -27.53 1.09 -17.62
N PHE A 262 -26.78 0.51 -16.70
CA PHE A 262 -26.78 -0.94 -16.49
C PHE A 262 -27.82 -1.40 -15.46
N LEU A 263 -28.50 -0.48 -14.76
CA LEU A 263 -29.33 -0.82 -13.61
C LEU A 263 -30.81 -0.62 -13.89
N ASN A 264 -31.61 -1.58 -13.42
CA ASN A 264 -33.05 -1.42 -13.36
C ASN A 264 -33.49 -0.55 -12.16
N SER A 265 -34.78 -0.21 -12.11
CA SER A 265 -35.34 0.66 -11.07
C SER A 265 -35.17 0.13 -9.64
N ASN A 266 -35.16 -1.19 -9.43
CA ASN A 266 -34.99 -1.80 -8.11
C ASN A 266 -33.51 -1.77 -7.68
N GLU A 267 -32.59 -2.13 -8.58
CA GLU A 267 -31.14 -2.02 -8.32
C GLU A 267 -30.76 -0.56 -7.99
N LYS A 268 -31.36 0.43 -8.67
CA LYS A 268 -31.16 1.85 -8.37
C LYS A 268 -31.62 2.22 -6.95
N LYS A 269 -32.76 1.72 -6.50
CA LYS A 269 -33.24 1.93 -5.13
C LYS A 269 -32.29 1.31 -4.12
N GLU A 270 -31.77 0.13 -4.38
CA GLU A 270 -30.78 -0.55 -3.52
C GLU A 270 -29.48 0.26 -3.40
N VAL A 271 -28.95 0.76 -4.53
CA VAL A 271 -27.79 1.65 -4.55
C VAL A 271 -28.02 2.90 -3.70
N ILE A 272 -29.18 3.54 -3.83
CA ILE A 272 -29.55 4.74 -3.04
C ILE A 272 -29.67 4.39 -1.55
N GLY A 273 -30.25 3.23 -1.22
CA GLY A 273 -30.32 2.72 0.15
C GLY A 273 -28.93 2.59 0.77
N LYS A 274 -28.01 1.91 0.09
CA LYS A 274 -26.62 1.75 0.53
C LYS A 274 -25.86 3.07 0.63
N ILE A 275 -26.10 4.01 -0.27
CA ILE A 275 -25.55 5.37 -0.18
C ILE A 275 -25.99 6.04 1.13
N ASN A 276 -27.27 5.94 1.49
CA ASN A 276 -27.79 6.57 2.69
C ASN A 276 -27.33 5.90 3.98
N GLU A 277 -27.10 4.58 3.94
CA GLU A 277 -26.56 3.78 5.03
C GLU A 277 -25.08 4.10 5.30
N ILE A 278 -24.25 4.12 4.24
CA ILE A 278 -22.79 4.15 4.37
C ILE A 278 -22.21 5.57 4.36
N VAL A 279 -22.83 6.50 3.63
CA VAL A 279 -22.26 7.84 3.42
C VAL A 279 -22.90 8.85 4.37
N PRO A 280 -22.14 9.40 5.34
CA PRO A 280 -22.63 10.44 6.24
C PRO A 280 -23.00 11.73 5.49
N ASN A 281 -23.95 12.50 6.04
CA ASN A 281 -24.48 13.69 5.37
C ASN A 281 -23.42 14.78 5.13
N ASN A 282 -22.45 14.95 6.03
CA ASN A 282 -21.33 15.89 5.86
C ASN A 282 -20.41 15.53 4.67
N LEU A 283 -20.43 14.28 4.19
CA LEU A 283 -19.66 13.88 3.00
C LEU A 283 -20.42 14.08 1.70
N LYS A 284 -21.77 14.15 1.75
CA LYS A 284 -22.62 14.26 0.55
C LYS A 284 -22.47 15.60 -0.18
N VAL A 285 -21.90 16.62 0.48
CA VAL A 285 -21.62 17.94 -0.11
C VAL A 285 -20.38 17.96 -1.02
N LEU A 286 -19.55 16.91 -0.99
CA LEU A 286 -18.30 16.86 -1.74
C LEU A 286 -18.53 16.70 -3.25
N LYS A 287 -17.71 17.36 -4.06
CA LYS A 287 -17.81 17.31 -5.54
C LYS A 287 -17.59 15.89 -6.06
N SER A 288 -16.63 15.17 -5.50
CA SER A 288 -16.38 13.75 -5.82
C SER A 288 -17.61 12.87 -5.56
N PHE A 289 -18.37 13.13 -4.48
CA PHE A 289 -19.60 12.39 -4.20
C PHE A 289 -20.70 12.63 -5.23
N SER A 290 -20.88 13.87 -5.68
CA SER A 290 -21.88 14.21 -6.70
C SER A 290 -21.65 13.42 -7.99
N LEU A 291 -20.39 13.36 -8.45
CA LEU A 291 -20.02 12.54 -9.60
C LEU A 291 -20.23 11.05 -9.32
N LEU A 292 -19.76 10.56 -8.17
CA LEU A 292 -19.85 9.16 -7.79
C LEU A 292 -21.29 8.67 -7.69
N LYS A 293 -22.17 9.43 -7.03
CA LYS A 293 -23.60 9.12 -6.94
C LYS A 293 -24.21 8.99 -8.34
N LYS A 294 -23.91 9.93 -9.24
CA LYS A 294 -24.43 9.92 -10.62
C LYS A 294 -24.00 8.69 -11.40
N THR A 295 -22.75 8.24 -11.26
CA THR A 295 -22.27 7.05 -11.97
C THR A 295 -22.76 5.76 -11.31
N LEU A 296 -22.78 5.69 -9.98
CA LEU A 296 -23.22 4.50 -9.23
C LEU A 296 -24.68 4.16 -9.49
N THR A 297 -25.58 5.15 -9.62
CA THR A 297 -26.99 4.90 -9.97
C THR A 297 -27.18 4.39 -11.40
N LYS A 298 -26.11 4.23 -12.18
CA LYS A 298 -26.09 3.59 -13.50
C LYS A 298 -25.28 2.29 -13.52
N GLY A 299 -24.82 1.83 -12.36
CA GLY A 299 -23.99 0.63 -12.22
C GLY A 299 -22.53 0.85 -12.63
N ILE A 300 -22.05 2.09 -12.59
CA ILE A 300 -20.70 2.49 -13.00
C ILE A 300 -19.98 3.10 -11.81
N GLY A 301 -18.82 2.53 -11.45
CA GLY A 301 -18.00 3.00 -10.33
C GLY A 301 -16.64 3.53 -10.78
N PHE A 302 -16.00 4.31 -9.91
CA PHE A 302 -14.57 4.59 -10.01
C PHE A 302 -13.86 4.46 -8.66
N HIS A 303 -12.61 4.01 -8.67
CA HIS A 303 -11.81 3.77 -7.46
C HIS A 303 -10.35 4.22 -7.63
N HIS A 304 -9.90 5.14 -6.79
CA HIS A 304 -8.50 5.55 -6.73
C HIS A 304 -8.15 6.18 -5.38
N ALA A 305 -6.85 6.38 -5.11
CA ALA A 305 -6.37 6.95 -3.86
C ALA A 305 -6.80 8.41 -3.58
N GLY A 306 -7.39 9.09 -4.56
CA GLY A 306 -7.83 10.48 -4.46
C GLY A 306 -9.23 10.67 -3.89
N ILE A 307 -10.07 9.62 -3.89
CA ILE A 307 -11.41 9.68 -3.29
C ILE A 307 -11.36 9.36 -1.79
N VAL A 308 -12.36 9.88 -1.08
CA VAL A 308 -12.55 9.71 0.37
C VAL A 308 -12.67 8.22 0.74
N PRO A 309 -12.10 7.76 1.88
CA PRO A 309 -12.21 6.37 2.32
C PRO A 309 -13.62 5.77 2.31
N LYS A 310 -14.63 6.47 2.84
CA LYS A 310 -16.03 5.99 2.83
C LYS A 310 -16.63 5.84 1.43
N PHE A 311 -16.15 6.60 0.44
CA PHE A 311 -16.57 6.42 -0.95
C PHE A 311 -15.95 5.17 -1.56
N LYS A 312 -14.68 4.85 -1.23
CA LYS A 312 -14.05 3.59 -1.64
C LYS A 312 -14.79 2.39 -1.07
N GLU A 313 -15.11 2.44 0.22
CA GLU A 313 -15.88 1.40 0.91
C GLU A 313 -17.25 1.17 0.25
N LEU A 314 -17.99 2.25 -0.04
CA LEU A 314 -19.26 2.16 -0.77
C LEU A 314 -19.09 1.48 -2.14
N VAL A 315 -18.09 1.88 -2.93
CA VAL A 315 -17.82 1.29 -4.26
C VAL A 315 -17.47 -0.19 -4.14
N GLU A 316 -16.65 -0.55 -3.15
CA GLU A 316 -16.26 -1.94 -2.87
C GLU A 316 -17.47 -2.81 -2.51
N ILE A 317 -18.35 -2.32 -1.64
CA ILE A 317 -19.59 -3.02 -1.26
C ILE A 317 -20.53 -3.19 -2.46
N LEU A 318 -20.77 -2.11 -3.21
CA LEU A 318 -21.67 -2.17 -4.37
C LEU A 318 -21.10 -3.06 -5.49
N PHE A 319 -19.78 -3.11 -5.67
CA PHE A 319 -19.14 -4.03 -6.60
C PHE A 319 -19.26 -5.49 -6.14
N GLY A 320 -19.02 -5.76 -4.85
CA GLY A 320 -19.21 -7.08 -4.24
C GLY A 320 -20.65 -7.60 -4.35
N ASN A 321 -21.64 -6.72 -4.21
CA ASN A 321 -23.06 -7.04 -4.38
C ASN A 321 -23.49 -7.15 -5.85
N GLY A 322 -22.58 -6.93 -6.80
CA GLY A 322 -22.89 -6.97 -8.23
C GLY A 322 -23.72 -5.79 -8.75
N LEU A 323 -23.87 -4.72 -7.98
CA LEU A 323 -24.57 -3.48 -8.38
C LEU A 323 -23.68 -2.53 -9.19
N VAL A 324 -22.36 -2.71 -9.16
CA VAL A 324 -21.44 -2.05 -10.10
C VAL A 324 -21.03 -3.07 -11.17
N LYS A 325 -21.45 -2.83 -12.42
CA LYS A 325 -21.11 -3.68 -13.57
C LYS A 325 -19.79 -3.29 -14.22
N VAL A 326 -19.42 -2.01 -14.18
CA VAL A 326 -18.14 -1.50 -14.71
C VAL A 326 -17.47 -0.63 -13.66
N LEU A 327 -16.24 -1.00 -13.29
CA LEU A 327 -15.45 -0.28 -12.30
C LEU A 327 -14.16 0.26 -12.92
N TYR A 328 -14.03 1.58 -13.03
CA TYR A 328 -12.78 2.23 -13.44
C TYR A 328 -11.84 2.39 -12.25
N ALA A 329 -10.69 1.73 -12.26
CA ALA A 329 -9.83 1.70 -11.08
C ALA A 329 -8.36 1.98 -11.39
N THR A 330 -7.65 2.61 -10.45
CA THR A 330 -6.18 2.61 -10.46
C THR A 330 -5.62 1.28 -9.91
N GLU A 331 -4.32 1.04 -10.11
CA GLU A 331 -3.61 -0.16 -9.62
C GLU A 331 -3.85 -0.45 -8.13
N THR A 332 -4.04 0.59 -7.32
CA THR A 332 -4.32 0.47 -5.87
C THR A 332 -5.56 -0.36 -5.53
N PHE A 333 -6.50 -0.56 -6.47
CA PHE A 333 -7.67 -1.41 -6.25
C PHE A 333 -7.32 -2.91 -6.33
N ALA A 334 -6.40 -3.28 -7.22
CA ALA A 334 -5.93 -4.66 -7.31
C ALA A 334 -5.01 -5.04 -6.16
N VAL A 335 -4.47 -4.04 -5.46
CA VAL A 335 -3.65 -4.23 -4.27
C VAL A 335 -4.61 -4.36 -3.08
N GLY A 336 -4.75 -5.57 -2.55
CA GLY A 336 -5.29 -5.82 -1.21
C GLY A 336 -6.81 -5.74 -1.01
N ILE A 337 -7.62 -6.03 -2.04
CA ILE A 337 -9.06 -6.28 -1.88
C ILE A 337 -9.45 -7.56 -2.64
N ASN A 338 -10.14 -8.50 -1.99
CA ASN A 338 -10.62 -9.73 -2.64
C ASN A 338 -11.90 -9.50 -3.48
N MET A 339 -11.79 -8.73 -4.57
CA MET A 339 -12.91 -8.42 -5.46
C MET A 339 -12.65 -8.95 -6.88
N PRO A 340 -12.99 -10.22 -7.17
CA PRO A 340 -12.85 -10.78 -8.51
C PRO A 340 -13.96 -10.27 -9.44
N ALA A 341 -13.61 -10.08 -10.71
CA ALA A 341 -14.51 -9.69 -11.79
C ALA A 341 -14.55 -10.80 -12.86
N LYS A 342 -15.55 -10.79 -13.74
CA LYS A 342 -15.55 -11.70 -14.89
C LYS A 342 -14.48 -11.31 -15.91
N THR A 343 -14.28 -10.00 -16.08
CA THR A 343 -13.32 -9.42 -17.01
C THR A 343 -12.46 -8.35 -16.34
N VAL A 344 -11.19 -8.28 -16.71
CA VAL A 344 -10.27 -7.19 -16.42
C VAL A 344 -9.85 -6.55 -17.74
N CYS A 345 -9.96 -5.24 -17.83
CA CYS A 345 -9.51 -4.44 -18.97
C CYS A 345 -8.33 -3.57 -18.56
N PHE A 346 -7.37 -3.39 -19.46
CA PHE A 346 -6.26 -2.45 -19.30
C PHE A 346 -6.41 -1.29 -20.28
N ALA A 347 -6.49 -0.06 -19.77
CA ALA A 347 -6.46 1.14 -20.60
C ALA A 347 -5.17 1.26 -21.41
N SER A 348 -4.08 0.75 -20.84
CA SER A 348 -2.74 0.72 -21.42
C SER A 348 -1.93 -0.35 -20.69
N LEU A 349 -0.89 -0.86 -21.35
CA LEU A 349 0.15 -1.68 -20.72
C LEU A 349 1.40 -0.87 -20.37
N LEU A 350 1.34 0.45 -20.55
CA LEU A 350 2.37 1.40 -20.17
C LEU A 350 1.90 2.19 -18.95
N LYS A 351 2.82 2.48 -18.03
CA LYS A 351 2.58 3.37 -16.89
C LYS A 351 3.75 4.33 -16.68
N TYR A 352 3.44 5.48 -16.10
CA TYR A 352 4.43 6.46 -15.64
C TYR A 352 4.84 6.11 -14.21
N ASP A 353 6.13 5.89 -13.98
CA ASP A 353 6.67 5.53 -12.66
C ASP A 353 7.19 6.73 -11.85
N GLY A 354 6.90 7.96 -12.30
CA GLY A 354 7.42 9.19 -11.70
C GLY A 354 8.64 9.76 -12.43
N VAL A 355 9.30 8.95 -13.27
CA VAL A 355 10.46 9.38 -14.07
C VAL A 355 10.16 9.18 -15.55
N ASN A 356 9.81 7.96 -15.94
CA ASN A 356 9.65 7.54 -17.33
C ASN A 356 8.32 6.81 -17.55
N THR A 357 7.87 6.76 -18.80
CA THR A 357 6.79 5.86 -19.20
C THR A 357 7.39 4.51 -19.59
N ARG A 358 7.01 3.45 -18.87
CA ARG A 358 7.52 2.08 -19.08
C ARG A 358 6.39 1.06 -19.17
N TYR A 359 6.70 -0.13 -19.70
CA TYR A 359 5.79 -1.28 -19.61
C TYR A 359 5.60 -1.73 -18.16
N LEU A 360 4.43 -2.31 -17.89
CA LEU A 360 4.22 -3.13 -16.70
C LEU A 360 5.24 -4.27 -16.68
N ASN A 361 5.69 -4.64 -15.49
CA ASN A 361 6.39 -5.90 -15.30
C ASN A 361 5.38 -7.06 -15.18
N SER A 362 5.86 -8.31 -15.16
CA SER A 362 4.98 -9.47 -15.17
C SER A 362 4.16 -9.55 -13.87
N LYS A 363 4.74 -9.20 -12.72
CA LYS A 363 4.02 -9.15 -11.43
C LYS A 363 2.88 -8.15 -11.43
N GLU A 364 3.13 -6.91 -11.84
CA GLU A 364 2.14 -5.84 -11.93
C GLU A 364 0.98 -6.29 -12.84
N TYR A 365 1.31 -6.88 -13.99
CA TYR A 365 0.30 -7.42 -14.90
C TYR A 365 -0.53 -8.54 -14.26
N PHE A 366 0.08 -9.56 -13.68
CA PHE A 366 -0.63 -10.71 -13.09
C PHE A 366 -1.36 -10.36 -11.80
N GLN A 367 -0.94 -9.34 -11.08
CA GLN A 367 -1.67 -8.79 -9.94
C GLN A 367 -3.00 -8.16 -10.38
N LEU A 368 -2.99 -7.43 -11.50
CA LEU A 368 -4.18 -6.79 -12.08
C LEU A 368 -5.06 -7.81 -12.81
N ALA A 369 -4.50 -8.54 -13.79
CA ALA A 369 -5.18 -9.57 -14.57
C ALA A 369 -5.70 -10.71 -13.69
N GLY A 370 -5.02 -10.99 -12.57
CA GLY A 370 -5.39 -12.01 -11.62
C GLY A 370 -6.74 -11.78 -10.94
N ARG A 371 -7.33 -10.58 -11.05
CA ARG A 371 -8.69 -10.25 -10.61
C ARG A 371 -9.77 -10.76 -11.57
N ALA A 372 -9.42 -11.22 -12.77
CA ALA A 372 -10.36 -11.84 -13.68
C ALA A 372 -10.63 -13.30 -13.30
N GLY A 373 -11.91 -13.69 -13.39
CA GLY A 373 -12.42 -15.02 -13.08
C GLY A 373 -12.88 -15.14 -11.62
N ARG A 374 -14.19 -15.26 -11.42
CA ARG A 374 -14.78 -15.50 -10.10
C ARG A 374 -14.87 -16.99 -9.82
N ARG A 375 -14.16 -17.47 -8.78
CA ARG A 375 -14.16 -18.88 -8.38
C ARG A 375 -15.58 -19.35 -8.08
N GLY A 376 -15.94 -20.52 -8.61
CA GLY A 376 -17.27 -21.11 -8.44
C GLY A 376 -18.37 -20.52 -9.34
N ILE A 377 -18.07 -19.46 -10.11
CA ILE A 377 -19.04 -18.78 -10.99
C ILE A 377 -18.57 -18.80 -12.45
N ASP A 378 -17.35 -18.34 -12.71
CA ASP A 378 -16.80 -18.23 -14.07
C ASP A 378 -15.91 -19.43 -14.40
N LYS A 379 -16.03 -19.96 -15.64
CA LYS A 379 -15.14 -21.01 -16.16
C LYS A 379 -13.77 -20.46 -16.58
N ILE A 380 -13.73 -19.21 -17.04
CA ILE A 380 -12.55 -18.52 -17.57
C ILE A 380 -12.64 -17.05 -17.14
N GLY A 381 -11.51 -16.46 -16.72
CA GLY A 381 -11.38 -15.02 -16.50
C GLY A 381 -10.76 -14.33 -17.71
N ASN A 382 -11.33 -13.21 -18.15
CA ASN A 382 -10.84 -12.50 -19.35
C ASN A 382 -9.92 -11.34 -18.96
N ALA A 383 -8.73 -11.26 -19.52
CA ALA A 383 -7.79 -10.15 -19.36
C ALA A 383 -7.54 -9.49 -20.72
N ILE A 384 -8.06 -8.26 -20.90
CA ILE A 384 -8.14 -7.59 -22.20
C ILE A 384 -7.33 -6.29 -22.16
N ALA A 385 -6.32 -6.16 -23.01
CA ALA A 385 -5.55 -4.91 -23.10
C ALA A 385 -5.96 -4.08 -24.32
N VAL A 386 -6.27 -2.81 -24.11
CA VAL A 386 -6.43 -1.85 -25.21
C VAL A 386 -5.05 -1.51 -25.75
N ILE A 387 -4.88 -1.66 -27.06
CA ILE A 387 -3.62 -1.42 -27.76
C ILE A 387 -3.84 -0.26 -28.74
N ASP A 388 -3.10 0.83 -28.54
CA ASP A 388 -2.92 1.88 -29.55
C ASP A 388 -1.76 1.45 -30.46
N ASN A 389 -2.04 1.30 -31.76
CA ASN A 389 -1.16 0.65 -32.73
C ASN A 389 0.20 1.35 -32.93
N ASN A 390 0.38 2.55 -32.38
CA ASN A 390 1.60 3.33 -32.50
C ASN A 390 2.70 2.87 -31.52
N ASN A 391 3.73 2.21 -32.07
CA ASN A 391 5.01 1.89 -31.41
C ASN A 391 4.99 0.91 -30.21
N LEU A 392 4.01 -0.01 -30.14
CA LEU A 392 4.05 -1.11 -29.16
C LEU A 392 4.92 -2.29 -29.60
N ASP A 393 5.73 -2.77 -28.65
CA ASP A 393 6.58 -3.96 -28.75
C ASP A 393 5.75 -5.19 -28.34
N LEU A 394 5.12 -5.81 -29.34
CA LEU A 394 4.20 -6.93 -29.13
C LEU A 394 4.92 -8.18 -28.60
N GLU A 395 6.19 -8.39 -28.93
CA GLU A 395 6.98 -9.52 -28.42
C GLU A 395 7.26 -9.35 -26.92
N ARG A 396 7.63 -8.14 -26.50
CA ARG A 396 7.78 -7.82 -25.08
C ARG A 396 6.46 -7.98 -24.34
N ILE A 397 5.35 -7.50 -24.90
CA ILE A 397 4.02 -7.69 -24.31
C ILE A 397 3.71 -9.16 -24.13
N LYS A 398 3.84 -9.98 -25.19
CA LYS A 398 3.62 -11.42 -25.13
C LYS A 398 4.45 -12.07 -24.04
N LYS A 399 5.71 -11.66 -23.88
CA LYS A 399 6.61 -12.22 -22.86
C LYS A 399 6.09 -12.01 -21.44
N PHE A 400 5.69 -10.78 -21.06
CA PHE A 400 5.27 -10.50 -19.68
C PHE A 400 3.81 -10.86 -19.38
N THR A 401 2.96 -11.06 -20.40
CA THR A 401 1.56 -11.47 -20.21
C THR A 401 1.35 -12.98 -20.17
N THR A 402 2.34 -13.79 -20.60
CA THR A 402 2.21 -15.26 -20.67
C THR A 402 2.37 -15.94 -19.31
N ARG A 403 3.36 -15.53 -18.51
CA ARG A 403 3.63 -16.08 -17.18
C ARG A 403 4.37 -15.08 -16.32
N ASP A 404 4.18 -15.16 -15.01
CA ASP A 404 4.99 -14.41 -14.05
C ASP A 404 6.41 -14.99 -14.06
N ILE A 405 7.37 -14.15 -14.44
CA ILE A 405 8.79 -14.50 -14.59
C ILE A 405 9.68 -13.74 -13.61
N ASP A 406 9.13 -12.81 -12.83
CA ASP A 406 9.95 -11.91 -12.03
C ASP A 406 10.27 -12.59 -10.68
N PRO A 407 11.56 -12.88 -10.37
CA PRO A 407 11.92 -13.46 -9.09
C PRO A 407 11.71 -12.45 -7.96
N ILE A 408 11.71 -12.93 -6.71
CA ILE A 408 11.96 -12.08 -5.55
C ILE A 408 13.36 -11.48 -5.69
N ILE A 409 13.45 -10.16 -5.59
CA ILE A 409 14.70 -9.40 -5.59
C ILE A 409 14.78 -8.63 -4.28
N SER A 410 15.97 -8.58 -3.70
CA SER A 410 16.19 -7.81 -2.49
C SER A 410 16.04 -6.32 -2.76
N GLN A 411 15.34 -5.63 -1.86
CA GLN A 411 15.19 -4.18 -1.85
C GLN A 411 15.79 -3.58 -0.57
N PHE A 412 16.66 -4.34 0.10
CA PHE A 412 17.24 -4.00 1.39
C PHE A 412 17.99 -2.68 1.33
N LYS A 413 17.51 -1.71 2.10
CA LYS A 413 18.08 -0.36 2.22
C LYS A 413 18.05 0.04 3.68
N LEU A 414 19.20 0.47 4.19
CA LEU A 414 19.29 0.99 5.55
C LEU A 414 18.61 2.36 5.66
N SER A 415 17.60 2.46 6.53
CA SER A 415 17.08 3.75 6.99
C SER A 415 17.97 4.32 8.10
N ILE A 416 17.82 5.60 8.42
CA ILE A 416 18.52 6.20 9.57
C ILE A 416 17.99 5.58 10.86
N ASN A 417 16.67 5.37 10.94
CA ASN A 417 16.02 4.64 12.01
C ASN A 417 16.66 3.26 12.27
N THR A 418 16.89 2.46 11.21
CA THR A 418 17.52 1.13 11.33
C THR A 418 18.91 1.25 11.93
N VAL A 419 19.74 2.18 11.43
CA VAL A 419 21.12 2.37 11.90
C VAL A 419 21.15 2.78 13.38
N LEU A 420 20.31 3.73 13.80
CA LEU A 420 20.24 4.16 15.19
C LEU A 420 19.85 3.02 16.13
N ASN A 421 18.85 2.21 15.76
CA ASN A 421 18.44 1.08 16.59
C ASN A 421 19.47 -0.06 16.59
N LEU A 422 20.17 -0.30 15.47
CA LEU A 422 21.28 -1.25 15.42
C LEU A 422 22.37 -0.87 16.42
N VAL A 423 22.83 0.39 16.37
CA VAL A 423 23.86 0.90 17.27
C VAL A 423 23.40 0.85 18.74
N TYR A 424 22.13 1.14 19.01
CA TYR A 424 21.60 1.16 20.37
C TYR A 424 21.49 -0.23 21.01
N TYR A 425 21.09 -1.25 20.23
CA TYR A 425 20.73 -2.57 20.76
C TYR A 425 21.76 -3.67 20.55
N HIS A 426 22.77 -3.44 19.71
CA HIS A 426 23.68 -4.47 19.24
C HIS A 426 25.14 -4.03 19.30
N LYS A 427 26.01 -5.00 19.55
CA LYS A 427 27.47 -4.82 19.46
C LYS A 427 27.91 -4.81 18.00
N GLU A 428 29.09 -4.28 17.72
CA GLU A 428 29.58 -4.11 16.34
C GLU A 428 29.60 -5.41 15.52
N ASP A 429 30.01 -6.52 16.12
CA ASP A 429 30.07 -7.83 15.44
C ASP A 429 28.68 -8.43 15.17
N GLU A 430 27.72 -8.18 16.06
CA GLU A 430 26.31 -8.52 15.84
C GLU A 430 25.74 -7.70 14.68
N ILE A 431 26.01 -6.40 14.64
CA ILE A 431 25.58 -5.51 13.56
C ILE A 431 26.12 -6.02 12.22
N LYS A 432 27.41 -6.36 12.14
CA LYS A 432 28.01 -6.93 10.92
C LYS A 432 27.31 -8.21 10.48
N THR A 433 26.92 -9.06 11.43
CA THR A 433 26.20 -10.31 11.16
C THR A 433 24.78 -10.03 10.64
N ILE A 434 24.03 -9.15 11.32
CA ILE A 434 22.68 -8.74 10.92
C ILE A 434 22.69 -8.14 9.51
N LEU A 435 23.66 -7.27 9.21
CA LEU A 435 23.79 -6.66 7.89
C LEU A 435 24.08 -7.70 6.80
N LYS A 436 24.75 -8.82 7.12
CA LYS A 436 25.01 -9.92 6.17
C LYS A 436 23.82 -10.87 6.00
N ASN A 437 22.81 -10.80 6.88
CA ASN A 437 21.63 -11.65 6.80
C ASN A 437 20.59 -11.17 5.77
N ASN A 438 20.84 -10.08 5.03
CA ASN A 438 19.92 -9.63 3.98
C ASN A 438 19.94 -10.56 2.75
N PHE A 439 18.86 -10.53 1.97
CA PHE A 439 18.68 -11.46 0.86
C PHE A 439 19.66 -11.20 -0.30
N ASP A 440 20.04 -9.93 -0.56
CA ASP A 440 21.07 -9.59 -1.56
C ASP A 440 22.42 -10.23 -1.23
N TYR A 441 22.81 -10.22 0.05
CA TYR A 441 24.05 -10.84 0.51
C TYR A 441 24.03 -12.35 0.29
N TYR A 442 22.94 -13.02 0.66
CA TYR A 442 22.75 -14.45 0.42
C TYR A 442 22.86 -14.82 -1.07
N LEU A 443 22.19 -14.07 -1.96
CA LEU A 443 22.26 -14.31 -3.41
C LEU A 443 23.67 -14.08 -3.96
N LYS A 444 24.37 -13.04 -3.49
CA LYS A 444 25.71 -12.68 -3.97
C LYS A 444 26.79 -13.61 -3.47
N GLN A 445 26.67 -14.15 -2.25
CA GLN A 445 27.60 -15.14 -1.71
C GLN A 445 27.67 -16.39 -2.61
N LYS A 446 26.54 -16.86 -3.14
CA LYS A 446 26.50 -17.93 -4.14
C LYS A 446 27.23 -17.62 -5.45
N SER A 447 27.50 -16.33 -5.72
CA SER A 447 28.08 -15.85 -6.98
C SER A 447 29.44 -15.15 -6.83
N ASN A 448 30.08 -15.21 -5.64
CA ASN A 448 31.35 -14.53 -5.33
C ASN A 448 31.39 -13.02 -5.63
N LYS A 449 30.25 -12.32 -5.50
CA LYS A 449 30.15 -10.87 -5.75
C LYS A 449 30.25 -10.06 -4.46
N LYS A 450 30.93 -8.91 -4.52
CA LYS A 450 31.04 -7.97 -3.38
C LYS A 450 29.70 -7.28 -3.07
N THR A 451 29.41 -7.09 -1.79
CA THR A 451 28.22 -6.38 -1.30
C THR A 451 28.57 -5.02 -0.71
N ASN A 452 27.76 -4.00 -0.98
CA ASN A 452 28.02 -2.62 -0.52
C ASN A 452 27.33 -2.28 0.81
N ILE A 453 26.62 -3.23 1.44
CA ILE A 453 25.77 -2.93 2.60
C ILE A 453 26.56 -2.41 3.82
N ILE A 454 27.75 -2.97 4.07
CA ILE A 454 28.63 -2.52 5.16
C ILE A 454 29.14 -1.09 4.88
N ASN A 455 29.51 -0.78 3.64
CA ASN A 455 29.89 0.58 3.26
C ASN A 455 28.72 1.57 3.40
N SER A 456 27.51 1.14 3.03
CA SER A 456 26.26 1.91 3.18
C SER A 456 25.94 2.22 4.65
N TYR A 457 26.17 1.25 5.54
CA TYR A 457 26.08 1.42 7.00
C TYR A 457 27.14 2.41 7.51
N ASN A 458 28.41 2.19 7.17
CA ASN A 458 29.52 3.04 7.62
C ASN A 458 29.36 4.50 7.17
N ASN A 459 28.86 4.74 5.96
CA ASN A 459 28.58 6.09 5.47
C ASN A 459 27.48 6.79 6.29
N ARG A 460 26.42 6.07 6.66
CA ARG A 460 25.36 6.60 7.55
C ARG A 460 25.86 6.82 8.96
N LEU A 461 26.64 5.89 9.51
CA LEU A 461 27.26 6.03 10.82
C LEU A 461 28.15 7.28 10.88
N LYS A 462 29.01 7.49 9.87
CA LYS A 462 29.84 8.71 9.75
C LYS A 462 28.98 9.98 9.70
N LEU A 463 27.89 9.98 8.93
CA LEU A 463 26.96 11.12 8.88
C LEU A 463 26.32 11.38 10.25
N LEU A 464 25.86 10.33 10.93
CA LEU A 464 25.22 10.44 12.24
C LEU A 464 26.19 10.90 13.32
N LYS A 465 27.48 10.51 13.24
CA LYS A 465 28.54 11.07 14.09
C LYS A 465 28.79 12.55 13.81
N LYS A 466 28.90 12.92 12.54
CA LYS A 466 29.08 14.33 12.13
C LYS A 466 27.92 15.22 12.58
N LEU A 467 26.70 14.68 12.62
CA LEU A 467 25.50 15.37 13.06
C LEU A 467 25.19 15.16 14.56
N GLU A 468 26.10 14.53 15.31
CA GLU A 468 26.01 14.34 16.77
C GLU A 468 24.75 13.57 17.23
N PHE A 469 24.21 12.69 16.37
CA PHE A 469 23.22 11.70 16.78
C PHE A 469 23.88 10.51 17.50
N ILE A 470 25.13 10.26 17.16
CA ILE A 470 25.99 9.22 17.75
C ILE A 470 27.32 9.91 18.09
N ASP A 471 27.91 9.60 19.22
CA ASP A 471 29.22 10.14 19.60
C ASP A 471 30.38 9.35 18.94
N GLN A 472 31.62 9.66 19.34
CA GLN A 472 32.80 8.99 18.78
C GLN A 472 32.90 7.52 19.22
N ASP A 473 32.36 7.16 20.38
CA ASP A 473 32.40 5.82 20.97
C ASP A 473 31.23 4.93 20.50
N ASN A 474 30.45 5.39 19.51
CA ASN A 474 29.25 4.73 18.99
C ASN A 474 28.10 4.64 20.00
N ILE A 475 27.99 5.59 20.92
CA ILE A 475 26.87 5.70 21.84
C ILE A 475 25.89 6.75 21.30
N LEU A 476 24.59 6.46 21.38
CA LEU A 476 23.58 7.43 20.94
C LEU A 476 23.52 8.59 21.93
N THR A 477 23.57 9.81 21.40
CA THR A 477 23.27 11.03 22.17
C THR A 477 21.75 11.12 22.43
N ASN A 478 21.30 12.10 23.22
CA ASN A 478 19.86 12.37 23.40
C ASN A 478 19.13 12.56 22.05
N LYS A 479 19.79 13.20 21.09
CA LYS A 479 19.30 13.40 19.72
C LYS A 479 19.14 12.08 18.98
N GLY A 480 20.12 11.17 19.11
CA GLY A 480 20.04 9.81 18.58
C GLY A 480 18.94 8.98 19.23
N ILE A 481 18.85 9.02 20.56
CA ILE A 481 17.83 8.30 21.36
C ILE A 481 16.43 8.73 20.95
N PHE A 482 16.22 10.02 20.69
CA PHE A 482 14.97 10.55 20.18
C PHE A 482 14.69 10.07 18.74
N ALA A 483 15.64 10.25 17.83
CA ALA A 483 15.44 9.94 16.41
C ALA A 483 15.26 8.45 16.10
N ARG A 484 15.69 7.53 16.97
CA ARG A 484 15.47 6.08 16.81
C ARG A 484 13.99 5.66 16.85
N HIS A 485 13.12 6.54 17.32
CA HIS A 485 11.65 6.33 17.38
C HIS A 485 10.90 7.02 16.23
N ILE A 486 11.62 7.67 15.32
CA ILE A 486 11.07 8.37 14.16
C ILE A 486 11.27 7.51 12.92
N TYR A 487 10.22 7.30 12.12
CA TYR A 487 10.26 6.37 10.97
C TYR A 487 10.37 7.05 9.60
N SER A 488 10.30 8.39 9.56
CA SER A 488 10.45 9.17 8.32
C SER A 488 11.06 10.53 8.64
N ASN A 489 11.92 11.05 7.76
CA ASN A 489 12.60 12.35 7.96
C ASN A 489 13.36 12.42 9.30
N GLU A 490 13.99 11.31 9.69
CA GLU A 490 14.56 11.09 11.03
C GLU A 490 15.59 12.16 11.43
N ILE A 491 16.48 12.51 10.49
CA ILE A 491 17.50 13.54 10.73
C ILE A 491 16.83 14.91 10.88
N LEU A 492 15.95 15.29 9.96
CA LEU A 492 15.30 16.62 9.99
C LEU A 492 14.50 16.80 11.28
N ILE A 493 13.71 15.79 11.66
CA ILE A 493 12.92 15.81 12.90
C ILE A 493 13.85 15.82 14.12
N GLY A 494 14.89 14.99 14.17
CA GLY A 494 15.86 14.97 15.27
C GLY A 494 16.63 16.29 15.43
N GLU A 495 17.02 16.94 14.33
CA GLU A 495 17.67 18.25 14.34
C GLU A 495 16.76 19.35 14.87
N ILE A 496 15.48 19.35 14.48
CA ILE A 496 14.53 20.40 14.86
C ILE A 496 14.09 20.22 16.32
N PHE A 497 13.72 19.01 16.72
CA PHE A 497 13.13 18.74 18.04
C PHE A 497 14.17 18.68 19.17
N ASN A 498 15.45 18.55 18.85
CA ASN A 498 16.54 18.70 19.83
C ASN A 498 17.01 20.17 19.98
N SER A 499 16.35 21.14 19.33
CA SER A 499 16.67 22.56 19.45
C SER A 499 15.79 23.26 20.49
N GLN A 500 16.34 24.25 21.22
CA GLN A 500 15.59 24.99 22.24
C GLN A 500 14.38 25.76 21.67
N ASN A 501 14.42 26.13 20.39
CA ASN A 501 13.38 26.90 19.70
C ASN A 501 12.04 26.15 19.59
N ILE A 502 12.02 24.82 19.69
CA ILE A 502 10.78 24.04 19.53
C ILE A 502 9.76 24.37 20.62
N ASN A 503 10.24 24.67 21.83
CA ASN A 503 9.39 24.99 22.99
C ASN A 503 8.63 26.30 22.81
N ASN A 504 9.11 27.18 21.92
CA ASN A 504 8.47 28.47 21.60
C ASN A 504 7.35 28.34 20.56
N LEU A 505 7.15 27.15 19.97
CA LEU A 505 6.04 26.90 19.08
C LEU A 505 4.76 26.61 19.88
N ASN A 506 3.65 27.18 19.43
CA ASN A 506 2.30 26.78 19.88
C ASN A 506 1.78 25.58 19.06
N GLU A 507 0.63 25.07 19.44
CA GLU A 507 -0.01 23.90 18.84
C GLU A 507 -0.23 24.06 17.33
N LYS A 508 -0.68 25.25 16.89
CA LYS A 508 -0.93 25.53 15.45
C LYS A 508 0.37 25.57 14.66
N GLU A 509 1.41 26.16 15.22
CA GLU A 509 2.74 26.26 14.61
C GLU A 509 3.42 24.89 14.51
N LEU A 510 3.26 24.04 15.52
CA LEU A 510 3.72 22.65 15.49
C LEU A 510 3.03 21.87 14.36
N LEU A 511 1.71 22.01 14.22
CA LEU A 511 0.98 21.36 13.13
C LEU A 511 1.50 21.80 11.75
N VAL A 512 1.76 23.09 11.57
CA VAL A 512 2.29 23.64 10.31
C VAL A 512 3.70 23.13 10.02
N LEU A 513 4.57 23.08 11.03
CA LEU A 513 5.91 22.51 10.91
C LEU A 513 5.85 21.04 10.49
N ILE A 514 5.07 20.22 11.18
CA ILE A 514 4.93 18.80 10.83
C ILE A 514 4.28 18.64 9.45
N GLY A 515 3.29 19.47 9.13
CA GLY A 515 2.67 19.55 7.81
C GLY A 515 3.68 19.75 6.69
N LEU A 516 4.64 20.66 6.88
CA LEU A 516 5.75 20.83 5.94
C LEU A 516 6.61 19.57 5.83
N ILE A 517 6.97 18.95 6.96
CA ILE A 517 7.87 17.78 7.00
C ILE A 517 7.25 16.58 6.27
N VAL A 518 5.93 16.38 6.39
CA VAL A 518 5.23 15.26 5.73
C VAL A 518 4.79 15.57 4.29
N TYR A 519 4.86 16.84 3.87
CA TYR A 519 4.37 17.24 2.55
C TYR A 519 5.30 16.75 1.44
N GLU A 520 4.76 15.91 0.56
CA GLU A 520 5.43 15.40 -0.63
C GLU A 520 5.04 16.23 -1.88
N PRO A 521 5.85 17.23 -2.29
CA PRO A 521 5.51 18.09 -3.42
C PRO A 521 5.52 17.31 -4.74
N LYS A 522 4.44 17.40 -5.51
CA LYS A 522 4.39 16.91 -6.90
C LYS A 522 4.47 18.09 -7.86
N ARG A 523 5.13 17.90 -9.00
CA ARG A 523 5.23 18.93 -10.07
C ARG A 523 3.86 19.45 -10.53
N SER A 524 2.83 18.61 -10.46
CA SER A 524 1.46 18.97 -10.82
C SER A 524 0.75 19.83 -9.76
N ASN A 525 1.25 19.92 -8.53
CA ASN A 525 0.58 20.63 -7.45
C ASN A 525 0.60 22.13 -7.71
N ARG A 526 -0.57 22.75 -7.58
CA ARG A 526 -0.78 24.19 -7.78
C ARG A 526 -1.59 24.73 -6.60
N PHE A 527 -1.14 25.85 -6.06
CA PHE A 527 -1.78 26.56 -4.96
C PHE A 527 -2.09 28.00 -5.36
N LYS A 528 -3.30 28.47 -5.06
CA LYS A 528 -3.80 29.82 -5.28
C LYS A 528 -3.83 30.56 -3.95
N ILE A 529 -2.65 30.94 -3.47
CA ILE A 529 -2.46 31.66 -2.21
C ILE A 529 -1.99 33.08 -2.53
N SER A 530 -2.60 34.07 -1.86
CA SER A 530 -2.25 35.49 -2.03
C SER A 530 -0.80 35.74 -1.63
N ARG A 531 -0.08 36.57 -2.39
CA ARG A 531 1.28 37.04 -2.02
C ARG A 531 1.30 37.80 -0.70
N LYS A 532 0.16 38.32 -0.24
CA LYS A 532 0.02 38.97 1.07
C LYS A 532 -0.01 37.97 2.23
N TYR A 533 -0.20 36.67 1.97
CA TYR A 533 -0.24 35.63 2.99
C TYR A 533 1.17 35.39 3.57
N LYS A 534 1.39 35.79 4.82
CA LYS A 534 2.70 35.76 5.47
C LYS A 534 2.73 35.04 6.82
N ASN A 535 1.65 34.38 7.22
CA ASN A 535 1.57 33.70 8.53
C ASN A 535 2.66 32.63 8.72
N HIS A 536 3.04 31.92 7.66
CA HIS A 536 4.14 30.96 7.64
C HIS A 536 5.50 31.55 8.06
N LEU A 537 5.70 32.87 7.92
CA LEU A 537 6.93 33.55 8.35
C LEU A 537 7.12 33.47 9.87
N ILE A 538 6.05 33.32 10.65
CA ILE A 538 6.15 33.18 12.11
C ILE A 538 6.94 31.91 12.46
N VAL A 539 6.53 30.77 11.89
CA VAL A 539 7.22 29.48 12.09
C VAL A 539 8.64 29.55 11.55
N PHE A 540 8.81 30.10 10.34
CA PHE A 540 10.12 30.23 9.70
C PHE A 540 11.08 31.07 10.55
N ASN A 541 10.64 32.22 11.06
CA ASN A 541 11.47 33.13 11.87
C ASN A 541 11.82 32.54 13.24
N LYS A 542 10.91 31.79 13.87
CA LYS A 542 11.19 31.09 15.15
C LYS A 542 12.24 29.99 14.99
N LEU A 543 12.33 29.37 13.80
CA LEU A 543 13.24 28.26 13.52
C LEU A 543 14.47 28.64 12.67
N LYS A 544 14.61 29.91 12.27
CA LYS A 544 15.68 30.35 11.36
C LYS A 544 17.10 30.12 11.89
N SER A 545 17.26 30.04 13.21
CA SER A 545 18.55 29.72 13.86
C SER A 545 18.95 28.25 13.72
N ASN A 546 18.01 27.37 13.37
CA ASN A 546 18.30 25.97 13.08
C ASN A 546 18.80 25.85 11.63
N ASN A 547 20.11 25.72 11.47
CA ASN A 547 20.76 25.63 10.15
C ASN A 547 20.23 24.46 9.31
N TYR A 548 19.90 23.33 9.94
CA TYR A 548 19.41 22.15 9.22
C TYR A 548 17.99 22.39 8.69
N PHE A 549 17.11 23.01 9.48
CA PHE A 549 15.80 23.46 9.01
C PHE A 549 15.94 24.45 7.86
N PHE A 550 16.73 25.51 8.02
CA PHE A 550 16.88 26.57 7.01
C PHE A 550 17.37 26.03 5.66
N LYS A 551 18.28 25.06 5.67
CA LYS A 551 18.84 24.46 4.45
C LYS A 551 17.90 23.49 3.74
N ASN A 552 17.06 22.76 4.48
CA ASN A 552 16.28 21.64 3.92
C ASN A 552 14.79 21.95 3.75
N CYS A 553 14.28 23.01 4.39
CA CYS A 553 12.87 23.37 4.35
C CYS A 553 12.58 24.47 3.32
N ASN A 554 11.60 24.24 2.45
CA ASN A 554 11.18 25.23 1.46
C ASN A 554 10.09 26.16 2.02
N GLN A 555 10.36 27.46 2.02
CA GLN A 555 9.46 28.49 2.56
C GLN A 555 8.11 28.56 1.80
N THR A 556 8.11 28.33 0.49
CA THR A 556 6.88 28.29 -0.32
C THR A 556 6.01 27.09 0.05
N HIS A 557 6.61 25.92 0.25
CA HIS A 557 5.88 24.74 0.74
C HIS A 557 5.35 24.95 2.17
N LEU A 558 6.11 25.64 3.02
CA LEU A 558 5.65 26.02 4.35
C LEU A 558 4.41 26.94 4.25
N ALA A 559 4.41 27.89 3.32
CA ALA A 559 3.24 28.74 3.06
C ALA A 559 2.01 27.93 2.63
N TYR A 560 2.19 26.89 1.82
CA TYR A 560 1.10 26.02 1.37
C TYR A 560 0.50 25.22 2.53
N MET A 561 1.35 24.65 3.38
CA MET A 561 0.91 23.85 4.53
C MET A 561 0.30 24.74 5.62
N ASP A 562 0.90 25.90 5.89
CA ASP A 562 0.35 26.91 6.80
C ASP A 562 -1.05 27.34 6.36
N PHE A 563 -1.26 27.56 5.06
CA PHE A 563 -2.57 27.88 4.51
C PHE A 563 -3.58 26.75 4.71
N ILE A 564 -3.27 25.51 4.34
CA ILE A 564 -4.21 24.39 4.52
C ILE A 564 -4.57 24.21 6.00
N ILE A 565 -3.56 24.15 6.86
CA ILE A 565 -3.74 23.78 8.27
C ILE A 565 -4.44 24.89 9.04
N ARG A 566 -4.05 26.16 8.88
CA ARG A 566 -4.69 27.24 9.62
C ARG A 566 -6.15 27.44 9.22
N ASN A 567 -6.46 27.30 7.93
CA ASN A 567 -7.85 27.42 7.48
C ASN A 567 -8.69 26.24 7.97
N TRP A 568 -8.15 25.01 7.98
CA TRP A 568 -8.81 23.87 8.62
C TRP A 568 -9.14 24.14 10.09
N ILE A 569 -8.17 24.66 10.85
CA ILE A 569 -8.35 25.05 12.27
C ILE A 569 -9.40 26.17 12.44
N ASN A 570 -9.58 27.01 11.41
CA ASN A 570 -10.60 28.05 11.38
C ASN A 570 -11.92 27.56 10.77
N ASN A 571 -12.20 26.25 10.86
CA ASN A 571 -13.43 25.59 10.43
C ASN A 571 -13.70 25.62 8.91
N TYR A 572 -12.67 25.77 8.08
CA TYR A 572 -12.85 25.52 6.64
C TYR A 572 -13.16 24.04 6.43
N ASN A 573 -14.17 23.75 5.61
CA ASN A 573 -14.39 22.41 5.11
C ASN A 573 -13.42 22.08 3.94
N ILE A 574 -13.35 20.80 3.57
CA ILE A 574 -12.45 20.35 2.48
C ILE A 574 -12.76 21.08 1.16
N SER A 575 -14.03 21.29 0.82
CA SER A 575 -14.41 21.94 -0.44
C SER A 575 -13.87 23.37 -0.52
N GLU A 576 -13.88 24.10 0.59
CA GLU A 576 -13.30 25.45 0.69
C GLU A 576 -11.79 25.43 0.51
N LEU A 577 -11.08 24.50 1.16
CA LEU A 577 -9.64 24.33 0.98
C LEU A 577 -9.27 24.01 -0.48
N LEU A 578 -10.05 23.14 -1.12
CA LEU A 578 -9.83 22.73 -2.51
C LEU A 578 -10.13 23.84 -3.53
N ASN A 579 -10.81 24.93 -3.16
CA ASN A 579 -10.89 26.10 -4.05
C ASN A 579 -9.53 26.81 -4.24
N HIS A 580 -8.58 26.55 -3.34
CA HIS A 580 -7.25 27.16 -3.34
C HIS A 580 -6.13 26.22 -3.79
N CYS A 581 -6.40 24.96 -4.15
CA CYS A 581 -5.40 24.06 -4.68
C CYS A 581 -6.00 23.05 -5.67
N ASN A 582 -5.16 22.30 -6.39
CA ASN A 582 -5.62 21.22 -7.27
C ASN A 582 -5.39 19.82 -6.68
N LEU A 583 -5.26 19.73 -5.35
CA LEU A 583 -5.26 18.46 -4.63
C LEU A 583 -6.64 17.80 -4.71
N GLN A 584 -6.72 16.50 -4.41
CA GLN A 584 -8.01 15.80 -4.26
C GLN A 584 -8.36 15.63 -2.78
N GLU A 585 -9.63 15.35 -2.47
CA GLU A 585 -10.11 15.18 -1.09
C GLU A 585 -9.27 14.16 -0.31
N GLY A 586 -8.94 13.03 -0.95
CA GLY A 586 -8.10 11.99 -0.35
C GLY A 586 -6.66 12.42 -0.06
N ASP A 587 -6.10 13.37 -0.83
CA ASP A 587 -4.75 13.89 -0.58
C ASP A 587 -4.73 14.76 0.69
N ILE A 588 -5.77 15.58 0.92
CA ILE A 588 -5.94 16.38 2.15
C ILE A 588 -6.11 15.47 3.37
N ILE A 589 -6.97 14.45 3.27
CA ILE A 589 -7.16 13.49 4.37
C ILE A 589 -5.85 12.77 4.69
N ARG A 590 -5.12 12.32 3.67
CA ARG A 590 -3.82 11.67 3.85
C ARG A 590 -2.81 12.60 4.52
N LEU A 591 -2.75 13.87 4.12
CA LEU A 591 -1.86 14.86 4.72
C LEU A 591 -2.09 14.97 6.24
N PHE A 592 -3.33 15.21 6.67
CA PHE A 592 -3.64 15.30 8.10
C PHE A 592 -3.37 14.00 8.86
N ARG A 593 -3.63 12.84 8.23
CA ARG A 593 -3.28 11.54 8.83
C ARG A 593 -1.78 11.37 9.04
N GLN A 594 -0.96 11.78 8.07
CA GLN A 594 0.49 11.74 8.19
C GLN A 594 0.99 12.71 9.27
N ILE A 595 0.38 13.89 9.39
CA ILE A 595 0.67 14.83 10.49
C ILE A 595 0.41 14.16 11.85
N ILE A 596 -0.76 13.54 12.03
CA ILE A 596 -1.12 12.87 13.29
C ILE A 596 -0.14 11.74 13.60
N ASP A 597 0.21 10.91 12.62
CA ASP A 597 1.16 9.79 12.79
C ASP A 597 2.54 10.29 13.23
N VAL A 598 3.13 11.25 12.51
CA VAL A 598 4.44 11.82 12.87
C VAL A 598 4.40 12.50 14.23
N MET A 599 3.33 13.22 14.57
CA MET A 599 3.17 13.82 15.91
C MET A 599 3.09 12.77 17.02
N ARG A 600 2.46 11.62 16.79
CA ARG A 600 2.44 10.49 17.74
C ARG A 600 3.83 9.89 17.93
N GLN A 601 4.60 9.74 16.85
CA GLN A 601 6.00 9.27 16.91
C GLN A 601 6.85 10.23 17.75
N ILE A 602 6.78 11.53 17.46
CA ILE A 602 7.48 12.57 18.23
C ILE A 602 7.06 12.55 19.70
N LYS A 603 5.76 12.41 19.98
CA LYS A 603 5.25 12.31 21.36
C LYS A 603 5.85 11.12 22.10
N LYS A 604 5.91 9.94 21.45
CA LYS A 604 6.50 8.72 22.02
C LYS A 604 8.01 8.84 22.23
N ALA A 605 8.70 9.53 21.32
CA ALA A 605 10.15 9.72 21.36
C ALA A 605 10.61 10.72 22.43
N ASN A 606 9.76 11.70 22.75
CA ASN A 606 10.10 12.82 23.62
C ASN A 606 9.85 12.52 25.09
N VAL A 607 10.70 13.02 25.98
CA VAL A 607 10.53 12.88 27.45
C VAL A 607 9.96 14.12 28.13
N ASP A 608 10.00 15.29 27.47
CA ASP A 608 9.44 16.52 28.02
C ASP A 608 7.90 16.51 27.97
N GLN A 609 7.30 16.49 29.17
CA GLN A 609 5.86 16.43 29.40
C GLN A 609 5.12 17.66 28.82
N ASN A 610 5.72 18.85 28.84
CA ASN A 610 5.08 20.05 28.32
C ASN A 610 4.90 19.96 26.81
N LEU A 611 5.95 19.53 26.10
CA LEU A 611 5.86 19.31 24.65
C LEU A 611 4.91 18.14 24.32
N GLN A 612 4.91 17.06 25.09
CA GLN A 612 3.94 15.97 24.90
C GLN A 612 2.48 16.45 25.04
N ASN A 613 2.20 17.32 26.01
CA ASN A 613 0.88 17.91 26.21
C ASN A 613 0.49 18.82 25.02
N LYS A 614 1.41 19.67 24.55
CA LYS A 614 1.19 20.49 23.33
C LYS A 614 0.91 19.62 22.10
N LEU A 615 1.68 18.55 21.90
CA LEU A 615 1.48 17.63 20.78
C LEU A 615 0.11 16.93 20.86
N THR A 616 -0.33 16.55 22.07
CA THR A 616 -1.65 15.93 22.28
C THR A 616 -2.77 16.89 21.91
N LYS A 617 -2.74 18.13 22.42
CA LYS A 617 -3.70 19.18 22.06
C LYS A 617 -3.71 19.48 20.56
N ALA A 618 -2.53 19.57 19.94
CA ALA A 618 -2.39 19.79 18.52
C ALA A 618 -3.01 18.65 17.68
N ILE A 619 -2.83 17.39 18.09
CA ILE A 619 -3.48 16.24 17.44
C ILE A 619 -5.01 16.35 17.55
N GLU A 620 -5.53 16.70 18.74
CA GLU A 620 -6.98 16.83 18.99
C GLU A 620 -7.62 17.94 18.13
N ILE A 621 -6.90 19.04 17.88
CA ILE A 621 -7.36 20.15 17.03
C ILE A 621 -7.68 19.68 15.61
N ILE A 622 -6.84 18.82 15.01
CA ILE A 622 -7.01 18.41 13.61
C ILE A 622 -7.75 17.08 13.44
N ASN A 623 -7.80 16.24 14.48
CA ASN A 623 -8.41 14.91 14.43
C ASN A 623 -9.94 14.98 14.65
N GLN A 624 -10.62 15.69 13.75
CA GLN A 624 -12.05 15.96 13.81
C GLN A 624 -12.72 15.65 12.46
N ASP A 625 -14.05 15.52 12.46
CA ASP A 625 -14.86 15.44 11.25
C ASP A 625 -14.40 14.31 10.30
N ILE A 626 -14.31 14.55 8.99
CA ILE A 626 -13.78 13.58 7.99
C ILE A 626 -12.33 13.13 8.23
N ILE A 627 -11.57 13.87 9.05
CA ILE A 627 -10.22 13.51 9.46
C ILE A 627 -10.25 12.57 10.66
N LYS A 628 -11.36 12.33 11.35
CA LYS A 628 -11.46 11.29 12.39
C LYS A 628 -11.67 9.92 11.72
N VAL A 629 -11.00 8.85 12.21
CA VAL A 629 -11.33 7.51 11.71
C VAL A 629 -12.50 7.00 12.54
N GLU A 630 -13.56 6.60 11.86
CA GLU A 630 -14.65 5.82 12.44
C GLU A 630 -14.50 4.41 11.88
N PHE A 631 -14.39 3.43 12.79
CA PHE A 631 -14.17 2.03 12.48
C PHE A 631 -15.40 1.21 12.80
#